data_AF-A0A6S6SSC7-F1
#
_entry.id   AF-A0A6S6SSC7-F1
#
_cell.length_a   1.000
_cell.length_b   1.000
_cell.length_c   1.000
_cell.angle_alpha   90.00
_cell.angle_beta   90.00
_cell.angle_gamma   90.00
#
_symmetry.space_group_name_H-M   'P 1'
#
loop_
_entity.id
_entity.type
_entity.pdbx_description
1 polymer ?
#
loop_
_entity_poly.entity_id
_entity_poly.type
_entity_poly.pdbx_seq_one_letter_code
_entity_poly.pdbx_strand_id
1 'polypeptide(L)'
;MKKILFILLLSAISHSSFAGTGLNCSEDEVLSDENQLEACVTQTNDELNATYKQLTETHKDAPEKLEALKSMQLAWIKMRDAQCLFKSMNSAGGGGAAMTAVRCEIGMTIQREEELADL
;
A
#
# COMPACT_ATOMS: atom_id res chain seq x y z
N MET A 1 56.43 -16.07 10.92
CA MET A 1 55.40 -16.26 11.97
C MET A 1 55.22 -14.97 12.76
N LYS A 2 54.16 -14.20 12.48
CA LYS A 2 53.60 -13.18 13.38
C LYS A 2 52.23 -12.71 12.85
N LYS A 3 51.23 -13.36 13.45
CA LYS A 3 49.78 -13.13 13.60
C LYS A 3 49.20 -11.88 12.92
N ILE A 4 48.34 -12.10 11.92
CA ILE A 4 47.42 -11.10 11.37
C ILE A 4 46.25 -10.96 12.36
N LEU A 5 46.07 -9.76 12.92
CA LEU A 5 45.00 -9.44 13.85
C LEU A 5 43.75 -9.03 13.04
N PHE A 6 42.71 -9.86 13.04
CA PHE A 6 41.39 -9.55 12.47
C PHE A 6 40.65 -8.64 13.46
N ILE A 7 40.42 -7.37 13.09
CA ILE A 7 39.59 -6.43 13.84
C ILE A 7 38.17 -6.55 13.29
N LEU A 8 37.26 -7.14 14.08
CA LEU A 8 35.82 -7.08 13.82
C LEU A 8 35.31 -5.68 14.18
N LEU A 9 34.94 -4.88 13.17
CA LEU A 9 34.13 -3.69 13.36
C LEU A 9 32.67 -4.12 13.55
N LEU A 10 32.13 -3.97 14.76
CA LEU A 10 30.69 -3.99 14.99
C LEU A 10 30.10 -2.66 14.49
N SER A 11 29.47 -2.69 13.32
CA SER A 11 28.61 -1.60 12.85
C SER A 11 27.30 -1.61 13.65
N ALA A 12 27.16 -0.67 14.57
CA ALA A 12 25.87 -0.35 15.17
C ALA A 12 24.97 0.27 14.08
N ILE A 13 24.01 -0.50 13.58
CA ILE A 13 22.95 0.03 12.71
C ILE A 13 21.98 0.77 13.64
N SER A 14 22.18 2.08 13.75
CA SER A 14 21.18 2.98 14.31
C SER A 14 19.93 2.89 13.44
N HIS A 15 18.89 2.22 13.94
CA HIS A 15 17.58 2.27 13.31
C HIS A 15 17.06 3.69 13.50
N SER A 16 16.98 4.44 12.40
CA SER A 16 16.31 5.74 12.40
C SER A 16 14.81 5.50 12.54
N SER A 17 14.23 5.85 13.68
CA SER A 17 12.76 5.92 13.80
C SER A 17 12.26 7.02 12.87
N PHE A 18 11.52 6.64 11.83
CA PHE A 18 10.84 7.59 10.96
C PHE A 18 9.67 8.18 11.75
N ALA A 19 9.78 9.45 12.15
CA ALA A 19 8.67 10.22 12.67
C ALA A 19 7.86 10.78 11.50
N GLY A 20 7.08 9.92 10.85
CA GLY A 20 5.95 10.33 10.02
C GLY A 20 4.71 10.41 10.91
N THR A 21 3.90 11.47 10.79
CA THR A 21 2.66 11.65 11.57
C THR A 21 1.50 10.75 11.09
N GLY A 22 1.80 9.61 10.47
CA GLY A 22 0.84 8.69 9.86
C GLY A 22 1.07 7.26 10.30
N LEU A 23 0.03 6.43 10.22
CA LEU A 23 0.11 5.01 10.51
C LEU A 23 0.92 4.33 9.40
N ASN A 24 1.74 3.34 9.76
CA ASN A 24 2.36 2.48 8.76
C ASN A 24 1.38 1.36 8.37
N CYS A 25 0.48 1.65 7.43
CA CYS A 25 -0.58 0.74 6.98
C CYS A 25 -0.09 -0.44 6.13
N SER A 26 1.23 -0.59 5.96
CA SER A 26 1.85 -1.79 5.40
C SER A 26 2.21 -2.84 6.47
N GLU A 27 2.17 -2.47 7.75
CA GLU A 27 2.55 -3.37 8.85
C GLU A 27 1.36 -4.21 9.31
N ASP A 28 1.56 -5.52 9.40
CA ASP A 28 0.54 -6.47 9.87
C ASP A 28 0.04 -6.14 11.28
N GLU A 29 0.93 -5.66 12.16
CA GLU A 29 0.57 -5.24 13.52
C GLU A 29 -0.48 -4.12 13.50
N VAL A 30 -0.28 -3.11 12.65
CA VAL A 30 -1.21 -1.98 12.50
C VAL A 30 -2.53 -2.45 11.90
N LEU A 31 -2.49 -3.32 10.89
CA LEU A 31 -3.69 -3.86 10.24
C LEU A 31 -4.46 -4.85 11.11
N SER A 32 -3.84 -5.39 12.15
CA SER A 32 -4.49 -6.26 13.12
C SER A 32 -5.34 -5.50 14.15
N ASP A 33 -5.05 -4.22 14.39
CA ASP A 33 -5.85 -3.35 15.25
C ASP A 33 -7.07 -2.81 14.47
N GLU A 34 -8.25 -3.32 14.82
CA GLU A 34 -9.53 -2.92 14.21
C GLU A 34 -9.78 -1.41 14.27
N ASN A 35 -9.24 -0.71 15.28
CA ASN A 35 -9.43 0.73 15.42
C ASN A 35 -8.62 1.55 14.41
N GLN A 36 -7.59 0.95 13.79
CA GLN A 36 -6.72 1.62 12.82
C GLN A 36 -7.16 1.41 11.37
N LEU A 37 -8.02 0.41 11.10
CA LEU A 37 -8.39 0.03 9.73
C LEU A 37 -9.01 1.19 8.95
N GLU A 38 -9.93 1.95 9.55
CA GLU A 38 -10.58 3.08 8.88
C GLU A 38 -9.58 4.20 8.52
N ALA A 39 -8.64 4.48 9.44
CA ALA A 39 -7.57 5.44 9.19
C ALA A 39 -6.66 4.95 8.06
N CYS A 40 -6.35 3.65 8.01
CA CYS A 40 -5.55 3.08 6.93
C CYS A 40 -6.25 3.05 5.57
N VAL A 41 -7.57 2.78 5.53
CA VAL A 41 -8.36 2.92 4.30
C VAL A 41 -8.30 4.35 3.80
N THR A 42 -8.48 5.33 4.69
CA THR A 42 -8.45 6.75 4.31
C THR A 42 -7.06 7.14 3.78
N GLN A 43 -6.01 6.86 4.56
CA GLN A 43 -4.64 7.22 4.22
C GLN A 43 -4.20 6.63 2.87
N THR A 44 -4.37 5.33 2.68
CA THR A 44 -3.90 4.65 1.44
C THR A 44 -4.70 5.07 0.21
N ASN A 45 -5.99 5.37 0.34
CA ASN A 45 -6.77 5.93 -0.77
C ASN A 45 -6.33 7.37 -1.10
N ASP A 46 -6.01 8.19 -0.10
CA ASP A 46 -5.50 9.55 -0.32
C ASP A 46 -4.15 9.54 -1.03
N GLU A 47 -3.24 8.65 -0.62
CA GLU A 47 -1.94 8.42 -1.27
C GLU A 47 -2.11 7.99 -2.73
N LEU A 48 -2.93 6.96 -3.00
CA LEU A 48 -3.22 6.51 -4.36
C LEU A 48 -3.83 7.62 -5.23
N ASN A 49 -4.76 8.40 -4.67
CA ASN A 49 -5.41 9.51 -5.38
C ASN A 49 -4.44 10.65 -5.68
N ALA A 50 -3.46 10.91 -4.79
CA ALA A 50 -2.41 11.88 -5.03
C ALA A 50 -1.51 11.45 -6.21
N THR A 51 -1.08 10.19 -6.24
CA THR A 51 -0.28 9.63 -7.33
C THR A 51 -1.04 9.63 -8.65
N TYR A 52 -2.32 9.25 -8.65
CA TYR A 52 -3.17 9.37 -9.83
C TYR A 52 -3.27 10.82 -10.35
N LYS A 53 -3.46 11.80 -9.46
CA LYS A 53 -3.48 13.23 -9.84
C LYS A 53 -2.15 13.67 -10.45
N GLN A 54 -1.02 13.25 -9.89
CA GLN A 54 0.29 13.56 -10.43
C GLN A 54 0.48 13.02 -11.85
N LEU A 55 0.06 11.78 -12.12
CA LEU A 55 0.06 11.22 -13.48
C LEU A 55 -0.83 12.02 -14.43
N THR A 56 -2.02 12.42 -13.99
CA THR A 56 -2.92 13.23 -14.83
C THR A 56 -2.31 14.58 -15.20
N GLU A 57 -1.64 15.25 -14.27
CA GLU A 57 -0.96 16.53 -14.54
C GLU A 57 0.24 16.32 -15.48
N THR A 58 1.03 15.26 -15.25
CA THR A 58 2.18 14.89 -16.08
C THR A 58 1.80 14.62 -17.54
N HIS A 59 0.58 14.13 -17.77
CA HIS A 59 0.07 13.78 -19.10
C HIS A 59 -1.08 14.67 -19.58
N LYS A 60 -1.21 15.89 -19.04
CA LYS A 60 -2.32 16.81 -19.37
C LYS A 60 -2.53 17.10 -20.86
N ASP A 61 -1.45 17.05 -21.65
CA ASP A 61 -1.48 17.32 -23.09
C ASP A 61 -1.67 16.04 -23.94
N ALA A 62 -1.88 14.87 -23.31
CA ALA A 62 -2.03 13.57 -23.95
C ALA A 62 -3.40 12.94 -23.62
N PRO A 63 -4.50 13.43 -24.23
CA PRO A 63 -5.87 13.02 -23.87
C PRO A 63 -6.12 11.51 -24.00
N GLU A 64 -5.54 10.86 -25.01
CA GLU A 64 -5.66 9.40 -25.17
C GLU A 64 -4.99 8.63 -24.01
N LYS A 65 -3.86 9.13 -23.49
CA LYS A 65 -3.21 8.54 -22.30
C LYS A 65 -4.06 8.73 -21.05
N LEU A 66 -4.69 9.89 -20.89
CA LEU A 66 -5.57 10.16 -19.75
C LEU A 66 -6.81 9.27 -19.75
N GLU A 67 -7.42 9.06 -20.92
CA GLU A 67 -8.55 8.13 -21.05
C GLU A 67 -8.15 6.68 -20.76
N ALA A 68 -6.96 6.26 -21.20
CA ALA A 68 -6.40 4.95 -20.86
C ALA A 68 -6.13 4.82 -19.35
N LEU A 69 -5.52 5.83 -18.72
CA LEU A 69 -5.26 5.86 -17.27
C LEU A 69 -6.55 5.75 -16.47
N LYS A 70 -7.57 6.53 -16.83
CA LYS A 70 -8.89 6.49 -16.19
C LYS A 70 -9.56 5.13 -16.35
N SER A 71 -9.54 4.57 -17.56
CA SER A 71 -10.14 3.26 -17.84
C SER A 71 -9.45 2.14 -17.07
N MET A 72 -8.12 2.17 -17.03
CA MET A 72 -7.29 1.25 -16.25
C MET A 72 -7.64 1.33 -14.75
N GLN A 73 -7.73 2.53 -14.18
CA GLN A 73 -8.02 2.71 -12.76
C GLN A 73 -9.43 2.24 -12.39
N LEU A 74 -10.44 2.54 -13.21
CA LEU A 74 -11.81 2.06 -13.00
C LEU A 74 -11.92 0.53 -13.10
N ALA A 75 -11.18 -0.09 -14.02
CA ALA A 75 -11.13 -1.54 -14.13
C ALA A 75 -10.44 -2.17 -12.92
N TRP A 76 -9.34 -1.56 -12.45
CA TRP A 76 -8.63 -1.99 -11.25
C TRP A 76 -9.53 -1.95 -10.00
N ILE A 77 -10.31 -0.87 -9.79
CA ILE A 77 -11.24 -0.77 -8.65
C ILE A 77 -12.22 -1.95 -8.64
N LYS A 78 -12.86 -2.23 -9.79
CA LYS A 78 -13.81 -3.35 -9.91
C LYS A 78 -13.15 -4.70 -9.61
N MET A 79 -11.92 -4.88 -10.08
CA MET A 79 -11.14 -6.10 -9.85
C MET A 79 -10.75 -6.24 -8.37
N ARG A 80 -10.27 -5.16 -7.73
CA ARG A 80 -9.97 -5.11 -6.29
C ARG A 80 -11.17 -5.51 -5.46
N ASP A 81 -12.31 -4.86 -5.67
CA ASP A 81 -13.51 -5.08 -4.88
C ASP A 81 -14.00 -6.55 -5.04
N ALA A 82 -13.98 -7.08 -6.27
CA ALA A 82 -14.34 -8.47 -6.53
C ALA A 82 -13.36 -9.47 -5.89
N GLN A 83 -12.06 -9.18 -5.95
CA GLN A 83 -11.01 -10.02 -5.37
C GLN A 83 -11.06 -10.03 -3.84
N CYS A 84 -11.27 -8.87 -3.22
CA CYS A 84 -11.36 -8.76 -1.76
C CYS A 84 -12.63 -9.39 -1.21
N LEU A 85 -13.76 -9.25 -1.93
CA LEU A 85 -14.96 -10.03 -1.65
C LEU A 85 -14.68 -11.54 -1.72
N PHE A 86 -14.06 -12.03 -2.79
CA PHE A 86 -13.71 -13.45 -2.93
C PHE A 86 -12.80 -13.93 -1.80
N LYS A 87 -11.75 -13.17 -1.43
CA LYS A 87 -10.87 -13.52 -0.32
C LYS A 87 -11.60 -13.61 1.02
N SER A 88 -12.54 -12.69 1.28
CA SER A 88 -13.31 -12.68 2.52
C SER A 88 -14.19 -13.93 2.71
N MET A 89 -14.63 -14.57 1.62
CA MET A 89 -15.47 -15.77 1.67
C MET A 89 -14.78 -16.97 2.33
N ASN A 90 -13.44 -16.97 2.40
CA ASN A 90 -12.67 -18.02 3.07
C ASN A 90 -12.50 -17.79 4.59
N SER A 91 -13.06 -16.70 5.12
CA SER A 91 -12.92 -16.31 6.53
C SER A 91 -14.01 -16.94 7.39
N ALA A 92 -13.77 -17.04 8.71
CA ALA A 92 -14.85 -17.27 9.66
C ALA A 92 -15.88 -16.14 9.47
N GLY A 93 -17.10 -16.50 9.06
CA GLY A 93 -18.12 -15.53 8.63
C GLY A 93 -18.45 -14.43 9.65
N GLY A 94 -19.25 -13.44 9.26
CA GLY A 94 -19.53 -12.27 10.11
C GLY A 94 -18.37 -11.27 10.10
N GLY A 95 -18.00 -10.74 11.27
CA GLY A 95 -16.97 -9.68 11.38
C GLY A 95 -15.58 -10.06 10.83
N GLY A 96 -15.20 -11.34 10.92
CA GLY A 96 -13.94 -11.84 10.37
C GLY A 96 -13.85 -11.72 8.84
N ALA A 97 -14.96 -11.92 8.13
CA ALA A 97 -15.03 -11.72 6.68
C ALA A 97 -14.89 -10.23 6.31
N ALA A 98 -15.58 -9.33 7.04
CA ALA A 98 -15.50 -7.90 6.80
C ALA A 98 -14.07 -7.37 6.98
N MET A 99 -13.39 -7.74 8.07
CA MET A 99 -11.99 -7.35 8.28
C MET A 99 -11.05 -7.89 7.20
N THR A 100 -11.28 -9.12 6.74
CA THR A 100 -10.46 -9.71 5.67
C THR A 100 -10.61 -8.96 4.35
N ALA A 101 -11.82 -8.52 4.02
CA ALA A 101 -12.06 -7.67 2.85
C ALA A 101 -11.32 -6.34 2.97
N VAL A 102 -11.47 -5.63 4.10
CA VAL A 102 -10.84 -4.31 4.31
C VAL A 102 -9.31 -4.38 4.27
N ARG A 103 -8.70 -5.37 4.94
CA ARG A 103 -7.23 -5.57 4.88
C ARG A 103 -6.75 -5.86 3.46
N CYS A 104 -7.53 -6.63 2.70
CA CYS A 104 -7.23 -6.87 1.28
C CYS A 104 -7.28 -5.57 0.47
N GLU A 105 -8.29 -4.73 0.68
CA GLU A 105 -8.43 -3.44 -0.02
C GLU A 105 -7.26 -2.51 0.29
N ILE A 106 -6.84 -2.40 1.55
CA ILE A 106 -5.68 -1.60 1.95
C ILE A 106 -4.41 -2.09 1.23
N GLY A 107 -4.10 -3.38 1.33
CA GLY A 107 -2.88 -3.95 0.72
C GLY A 107 -2.85 -3.78 -0.80
N MET A 108 -3.98 -3.99 -1.48
CA MET A 108 -4.06 -3.78 -2.93
C MET A 108 -3.97 -2.30 -3.31
N THR A 109 -4.48 -1.39 -2.47
CA THR A 109 -4.42 0.06 -2.70
C THR A 109 -2.98 0.58 -2.59
N ILE A 110 -2.20 0.09 -1.60
CA ILE A 110 -0.77 0.35 -1.49
C ILE A 110 -0.03 -0.14 -2.75
N GLN A 111 -0.22 -1.41 -3.12
CA GLN A 111 0.41 -1.97 -4.31
C GLN A 111 0.07 -1.15 -5.58
N ARG A 112 -1.17 -0.68 -5.68
CA ARG A 112 -1.60 0.09 -6.84
C ARG A 112 -0.96 1.46 -6.91
N GLU A 113 -0.72 2.08 -5.75
CA GLU A 113 -0.02 3.36 -5.67
C GLU A 113 1.41 3.22 -6.20
N GLU A 114 2.12 2.17 -5.81
CA GLU A 114 3.44 1.81 -6.37
C GLU A 114 3.38 1.59 -7.90
N GLU A 115 2.41 0.79 -8.37
CA GLU A 115 2.21 0.54 -9.81
C GLU A 115 1.94 1.83 -10.61
N LEU A 116 1.22 2.80 -10.03
CA LEU A 116 0.98 4.09 -10.69
C LEU A 116 2.23 4.97 -10.64
N ALA A 117 3.01 4.94 -9.56
CA ALA A 117 4.24 5.73 -9.45
C ALA A 117 5.31 5.32 -10.48
N ASP A 118 5.25 4.08 -10.97
CA ASP A 118 6.15 3.53 -11.99
C ASP A 118 5.76 3.85 -13.46
N LEU A 119 4.63 4.55 -13.69
CA LEU A 119 4.14 4.93 -15.03
C LEU A 119 4.67 6.29 -15.51
#